data_AF-A0A1B3ZEB9-F1
#
_entry.id   AF-A0A1B3ZEB9-F1
#
_cell.length_a   1.000
_cell.length_b   1.000
_cell.length_c   1.000
_cell.angle_alpha   90.00
_cell.angle_beta   90.00
_cell.angle_gamma   90.00
#
_symmetry.space_group_name_H-M   'P 1'
#
loop_
_entity.id
_entity.type
_entity.pdbx_description
1 polymer ?
#
loop_
_entity_poly.entity_id
_entity_poly.type
_entity_poly.pdbx_seq_one_letter_code
_entity_poly.pdbx_strand_id
1 'polypeptide(L)'
;MTLLSHLHRRAAARSDPIRYEVIPSDLHELGTVLAENPRQLLAATSEWYRTDPRFHEYRGGQLFRNVFPNLAEEASGPLREIVARGDRDDLAFVLDTLAAYQGAEPIFVICMDVVDRLDAGDDLLGRVSRVLGERGILTGDYGSVEADRAEHAQLAAWLDDPRAKVKAFAKEERRRITQSMAQEQRRATGEIEHMKEDWGESAVKAKPEQDAATRGA
;
A
#
# COMPACT_ATOMS: atom_id res chain seq x y z
N MET A 1 -6.90 11.71 34.20
CA MET A 1 -7.82 11.50 33.06
C MET A 1 -7.11 11.97 31.81
N THR A 2 -6.61 11.05 31.00
CA THR A 2 -5.69 11.34 29.89
C THR A 2 -6.47 11.73 28.63
N LEU A 3 -5.91 12.60 27.78
CA LEU A 3 -6.52 13.01 26.50
C LEU A 3 -6.93 11.82 25.61
N LEU A 4 -6.17 10.73 25.66
CA LEU A 4 -6.48 9.44 25.03
C LEU A 4 -7.83 8.86 25.50
N SER A 5 -8.16 9.02 26.78
CA SER A 5 -9.45 8.61 27.36
C SER A 5 -10.60 9.49 26.88
N HIS A 6 -10.34 10.75 26.50
CA HIS A 6 -11.36 11.67 25.98
C HIS A 6 -11.66 11.40 24.49
N LEU A 7 -10.64 11.08 23.69
CA LEU A 7 -10.82 10.59 22.31
C LEU A 7 -11.60 9.27 22.29
N HIS A 8 -11.26 8.34 23.20
CA HIS A 8 -12.00 7.09 23.38
C HIS A 8 -13.47 7.32 23.78
N ARG A 9 -13.75 8.29 24.67
CA ARG A 9 -15.11 8.59 25.13
C ARG A 9 -15.97 9.31 24.07
N ARG A 10 -15.38 10.09 23.15
CA ARG A 10 -16.13 10.68 22.04
C ARG A 10 -16.43 9.65 20.93
N ALA A 11 -15.51 8.72 20.67
CA ALA A 11 -15.76 7.60 19.77
C ALA A 11 -16.87 6.66 20.29
N ALA A 12 -16.93 6.42 21.61
CA ALA A 12 -17.91 5.53 22.23
C ALA A 12 -19.32 6.16 22.46
N ALA A 13 -19.47 7.49 22.40
CA ALA A 13 -20.71 8.18 22.79
C ALA A 13 -21.75 8.38 21.67
N ARG A 14 -21.56 7.81 20.47
CA ARG A 14 -22.59 7.79 19.42
C ARG A 14 -22.68 6.40 18.83
N SER A 15 -23.62 5.62 19.34
CA SER A 15 -24.01 4.32 18.82
C SER A 15 -24.62 4.46 17.42
N ASP A 16 -23.77 4.53 16.41
CA ASP A 16 -24.12 4.29 15.02
C ASP A 16 -23.04 3.34 14.46
N PRO A 17 -23.33 2.07 14.14
CA PRO A 17 -22.30 1.04 13.96
C PRO A 17 -21.41 1.21 12.72
N ILE A 18 -21.66 2.23 11.90
CA ILE A 18 -21.05 2.40 10.56
C ILE A 18 -20.81 3.89 10.27
N ARG A 19 -20.02 4.57 11.09
CA ARG A 19 -19.44 5.86 10.66
C ARG A 19 -17.93 5.80 10.71
N TYR A 20 -17.33 5.82 9.53
CA TYR A 20 -15.93 6.16 9.35
C TYR A 20 -15.73 7.59 9.86
N GLU A 21 -14.88 7.76 10.88
CA GLU A 21 -14.49 9.07 11.39
C GLU A 21 -13.09 9.37 10.86
N VAL A 22 -12.97 10.44 10.10
CA VAL A 22 -11.72 10.86 9.46
C VAL A 22 -10.75 11.36 10.52
N ILE A 23 -9.54 10.81 10.56
CA ILE A 23 -8.46 11.37 11.35
C ILE A 23 -8.05 12.72 10.72
N PRO A 24 -8.02 13.83 11.49
CA PRO A 24 -7.55 15.11 10.96
C PRO A 24 -6.14 14.98 10.36
N SER A 25 -5.96 15.54 9.17
CA SER A 25 -4.67 15.53 8.47
C SER A 25 -3.64 16.46 9.11
N ASP A 26 -4.09 17.45 9.88
CA ASP A 26 -3.24 18.37 10.63
C ASP A 26 -3.49 18.19 12.12
N LEU A 27 -2.43 17.83 12.85
CA LEU A 27 -2.44 17.60 14.29
C LEU A 27 -1.57 18.62 15.02
N HIS A 28 -1.30 19.80 14.46
CA HIS A 28 -0.36 20.82 14.94
C HIS A 28 0.24 20.63 16.36
N GLU A 29 -0.52 20.97 17.41
CA GLU A 29 -0.05 20.87 18.81
C GLU A 29 -0.07 19.43 19.35
N LEU A 30 -1.03 18.62 18.92
CA LEU A 30 -1.20 17.23 19.38
C LEU A 30 -0.12 16.30 18.82
N GLY A 31 0.32 16.53 17.58
CA GLY A 31 1.35 15.75 16.91
C GLY A 31 2.68 15.80 17.66
N THR A 32 3.06 16.97 18.17
CA THR A 32 4.29 17.15 18.96
C THR A 32 4.24 16.35 20.27
N VAL A 33 3.13 16.43 21.01
CA VAL A 33 2.94 15.69 22.27
C VAL A 33 2.89 14.17 22.05
N LEU A 34 2.24 13.73 20.95
CA LEU A 34 2.19 12.32 20.58
C LEU A 34 3.55 11.79 20.12
N ALA A 35 4.34 12.62 19.42
CA ALA A 35 5.68 12.28 18.96
C ALA A 35 6.65 11.99 20.12
N GLU A 36 6.47 12.66 21.26
CA GLU A 36 7.23 12.38 22.49
C GLU A 36 6.89 11.02 23.13
N ASN A 37 5.77 10.41 22.75
CA ASN A 37 5.23 9.21 23.41
C ASN A 37 4.85 8.09 22.41
N PRO A 38 5.77 7.63 21.52
CA PRO A 38 5.46 6.67 20.45
C PRO A 38 4.89 5.35 20.98
N ARG A 39 5.39 4.87 22.12
CA ARG A 39 4.92 3.63 22.76
C ARG A 39 3.48 3.73 23.26
N GLN A 40 3.10 4.87 23.82
CA GLN A 40 1.72 5.09 24.29
C GLN A 40 0.76 5.22 23.11
N LEU A 41 1.19 5.87 22.04
CA LEU A 41 0.42 5.94 20.81
C LEU A 41 0.19 4.54 20.22
N LEU A 42 1.25 3.72 20.11
CA LEU A 42 1.12 2.33 19.64
C LEU A 42 0.24 1.46 20.54
N ALA A 43 0.34 1.62 21.86
CA ALA A 43 -0.53 0.90 22.78
C ALA A 43 -2.01 1.25 22.55
N ALA A 44 -2.31 2.54 22.39
CA ALA A 44 -3.68 3.01 22.12
C ALA A 44 -4.20 2.52 20.76
N THR A 45 -3.39 2.64 19.69
CA THR A 45 -3.81 2.19 18.36
C THR A 45 -3.90 0.67 18.27
N SER A 46 -3.09 -0.08 19.04
CA SER A 46 -3.20 -1.53 19.19
C SER A 46 -4.49 -1.94 19.91
N GLU A 47 -4.91 -1.22 20.95
CA GLU A 47 -6.20 -1.44 21.60
C GLU A 47 -7.38 -1.20 20.65
N TRP A 48 -7.30 -0.16 19.82
CA TRP A 48 -8.31 0.12 18.79
C TRP A 48 -8.34 -1.01 17.77
N TYR A 49 -7.17 -1.47 17.31
CA TYR A 49 -7.06 -2.59 16.39
C TYR A 49 -7.69 -3.87 16.94
N ARG A 50 -7.43 -4.21 18.21
CA ARG A 50 -8.03 -5.40 18.84
C ARG A 50 -9.55 -5.30 18.99
N THR A 51 -10.08 -4.08 19.09
CA THR A 51 -11.53 -3.83 19.19
C THR A 51 -12.20 -3.94 17.81
N ASP A 52 -11.62 -3.31 16.80
CA ASP A 52 -12.10 -3.36 15.43
C ASP A 52 -10.91 -3.19 14.45
N PRO A 53 -10.38 -4.29 13.90
CA PRO A 53 -9.29 -4.24 12.93
C PRO A 53 -9.69 -3.54 11.62
N ARG A 54 -11.00 -3.44 11.34
CA ARG A 54 -11.48 -2.88 10.08
C ARG A 54 -11.12 -1.40 10.02
N PHE A 55 -10.56 -1.01 8.88
CA PHE A 55 -10.13 0.37 8.61
C PHE A 55 -9.00 0.87 9.50
N HIS A 56 -8.23 -0.02 10.15
CA HIS A 56 -7.09 0.41 10.96
C HIS A 56 -6.09 1.24 10.17
N GLU A 57 -5.80 0.86 8.94
CA GLU A 57 -4.94 1.63 8.02
C GLU A 57 -5.38 3.09 7.89
N TYR A 58 -6.69 3.34 7.82
CA TYR A 58 -7.28 4.67 7.69
C TYR A 58 -7.51 5.39 9.03
N ARG A 59 -7.33 4.69 10.16
CA ARG A 59 -7.50 5.21 11.52
C ARG A 59 -6.17 5.21 12.27
N GLY A 60 -5.82 4.11 12.92
CA GLY A 60 -4.62 3.98 13.73
C GLY A 60 -3.34 4.12 12.90
N GLY A 61 -3.30 3.53 11.70
CA GLY A 61 -2.20 3.67 10.74
C GLY A 61 -2.02 5.12 10.29
N GLN A 62 -3.11 5.76 9.84
CA GLN A 62 -3.07 7.16 9.40
C GLN A 62 -2.68 8.12 10.53
N LEU A 63 -3.20 7.92 11.75
CA LEU A 63 -2.79 8.70 12.92
C LEU A 63 -1.29 8.53 13.18
N PHE A 64 -0.81 7.29 13.17
CA PHE A 64 0.61 7.02 13.41
C PHE A 64 1.50 7.66 12.35
N ARG A 65 1.13 7.57 11.07
CA ARG A 65 1.83 8.24 9.96
C ARG A 65 1.77 9.76 10.06
N ASN A 66 0.65 10.35 10.47
CA ASN A 66 0.53 11.80 10.63
C ASN A 66 1.48 12.32 11.72
N VAL A 67 1.73 11.52 12.77
CA VAL A 67 2.68 11.84 13.84
C VAL A 67 4.13 11.55 13.40
N PHE A 68 4.37 10.45 12.68
CA PHE A 68 5.71 10.00 12.29
C PHE A 68 5.87 9.81 10.77
N PRO A 69 5.77 10.86 9.95
CA PRO A 69 5.70 10.73 8.49
C PRO A 69 6.91 10.04 7.86
N ASN A 70 8.10 10.21 8.45
CA ASN A 70 9.35 9.61 7.96
C ASN A 70 9.74 8.33 8.73
N LEU A 71 8.92 7.88 9.69
CA LEU A 71 9.18 6.72 10.55
C LEU A 71 10.61 6.70 11.12
N ALA A 72 10.99 7.77 11.83
CA ALA A 72 12.29 7.87 12.48
C ALA A 72 12.52 6.74 13.50
N GLU A 73 13.77 6.54 13.92
CA GLU A 73 14.18 5.40 14.76
C GLU A 73 13.38 5.31 16.07
N GLU A 74 13.01 6.45 16.64
CA GLU A 74 12.21 6.54 17.87
C GLU A 74 10.80 5.94 17.71
N ALA A 75 10.28 5.92 16.49
CA ALA A 75 8.98 5.34 16.13
C ALA A 75 9.12 3.93 15.54
N SER A 76 10.18 3.66 14.76
CA SER A 76 10.46 2.35 14.17
C SER A 76 10.83 1.31 15.24
N GLY A 77 11.65 1.68 16.23
CA GLY A 77 12.13 0.80 17.29
C GLY A 77 11.01 0.08 18.05
N PRO A 78 10.00 0.80 18.59
CA PRO A 78 8.84 0.19 19.23
C PRO A 78 8.04 -0.78 18.34
N LEU A 79 7.87 -0.48 17.05
CA LEU A 79 7.21 -1.39 16.11
C LEU A 79 8.03 -2.67 15.91
N ARG A 80 9.35 -2.54 15.78
CA ARG A 80 10.26 -3.69 15.66
C ARG A 80 10.29 -4.55 16.92
N GLU A 81 10.16 -3.93 18.10
CA GLU A 81 10.00 -4.68 19.36
C GLU A 81 8.71 -5.50 19.38
N ILE A 82 7.60 -4.95 18.86
CA ILE A 82 6.33 -5.69 18.70
C ILE A 82 6.55 -6.86 17.74
N VAL A 83 7.20 -6.65 16.59
CA VAL A 83 7.50 -7.75 15.64
C VAL A 83 8.38 -8.84 16.27
N ALA A 84 9.37 -8.44 17.05
CA ALA A 84 10.33 -9.36 17.65
C ALA A 84 9.75 -10.22 18.78
N ARG A 85 8.65 -9.81 19.44
CA ARG A 85 8.10 -10.48 20.63
C ARG A 85 6.64 -10.89 20.51
N GLY A 86 5.91 -10.22 19.63
CA GLY A 86 4.48 -10.37 19.46
C GLY A 86 4.10 -11.69 18.81
N ASP A 87 2.80 -11.95 18.86
CA ASP A 87 2.18 -13.07 18.16
C ASP A 87 1.76 -12.68 16.73
N ARG A 88 1.01 -13.56 16.08
CA ARG A 88 0.54 -13.33 14.71
C ARG A 88 -0.40 -12.14 14.59
N ASP A 89 -1.22 -11.85 15.60
CA ASP A 89 -2.13 -10.71 15.60
C ASP A 89 -1.37 -9.40 15.77
N ASP A 90 -0.30 -9.41 16.57
CA ASP A 90 0.62 -8.28 16.68
C ASP A 90 1.35 -8.01 15.35
N LEU A 91 1.78 -9.04 14.62
CA LEU A 91 2.35 -8.88 13.27
C LEU A 91 1.33 -8.27 12.30
N ALA A 92 0.08 -8.76 12.34
CA ALA A 92 -1.01 -8.23 11.53
C ALA A 92 -1.29 -6.75 11.82
N PHE A 93 -1.31 -6.37 13.09
CA PHE A 93 -1.44 -4.97 13.54
C PHE A 93 -0.31 -4.09 13.01
N VAL A 94 0.94 -4.55 13.09
CA VAL A 94 2.08 -3.81 12.56
C VAL A 94 1.92 -3.58 11.07
N LEU A 95 1.59 -4.62 10.30
CA LEU A 95 1.41 -4.49 8.85
C LEU A 95 0.32 -3.49 8.47
N ASP A 96 -0.82 -3.46 9.17
CA ASP A 96 -1.87 -2.46 8.91
C ASP A 96 -1.50 -1.06 9.34
N THR A 97 -0.64 -0.93 10.35
CA THR A 97 -0.08 0.36 10.72
C THR A 97 0.86 0.88 9.62
N LEU A 98 1.65 -0.02 9.01
CA LEU A 98 2.58 0.30 7.93
C LEU A 98 1.88 0.55 6.58
N ALA A 99 0.70 -0.02 6.33
CA ALA A 99 -0.07 0.19 5.10
C ALA A 99 -0.30 1.70 4.80
N ALA A 100 -0.49 2.51 5.84
CA ALA A 100 -0.65 3.96 5.70
C ALA A 100 0.54 4.66 5.02
N TYR A 101 1.75 4.07 5.07
CA TYR A 101 2.98 4.63 4.48
C TYR A 101 3.13 4.38 2.99
N GLN A 102 2.22 3.64 2.35
CA GLN A 102 2.15 3.51 0.89
C GLN A 102 3.49 3.07 0.25
N GLY A 103 4.07 1.97 0.76
CA GLY A 103 5.30 1.40 0.21
C GLY A 103 6.57 2.24 0.37
N ALA A 104 6.57 3.28 1.22
CA ALA A 104 7.74 4.13 1.42
C ALA A 104 8.94 3.35 2.01
N GLU A 105 10.16 3.67 1.58
CA GLU A 105 11.38 2.98 2.00
C GLU A 105 11.55 2.80 3.54
N PRO A 106 11.16 3.74 4.42
CA PRO A 106 11.31 3.58 5.87
C PRO A 106 10.63 2.34 6.46
N ILE A 107 9.61 1.78 5.81
CA ILE A 107 8.90 0.59 6.33
C ILE A 107 9.61 -0.72 6.00
N PHE A 108 10.60 -0.72 5.11
CA PHE A 108 11.19 -1.95 4.56
C PHE A 108 11.89 -2.81 5.60
N VAL A 109 12.65 -2.20 6.51
CA VAL A 109 13.35 -2.95 7.57
C VAL A 109 12.35 -3.67 8.46
N ILE A 110 11.22 -3.04 8.79
CA ILE A 110 10.17 -3.64 9.63
C ILE A 110 9.46 -4.76 8.86
N CYS A 111 9.16 -4.56 7.58
CA CYS A 111 8.60 -5.62 6.73
C CYS A 111 9.53 -6.84 6.63
N MET A 112 10.85 -6.64 6.51
CA MET A 112 11.82 -7.75 6.55
C MET A 112 11.82 -8.47 7.90
N ASP A 113 11.74 -7.73 9.01
CA ASP A 113 11.63 -8.32 10.34
C ASP A 113 10.35 -9.17 10.49
N VAL A 114 9.24 -8.74 9.89
CA VAL A 114 7.99 -9.53 9.84
C VAL A 114 8.19 -10.79 9.00
N VAL A 115 8.76 -10.68 7.80
CA VAL A 115 9.02 -11.83 6.92
C VAL A 115 9.87 -12.91 7.61
N ASP A 116 10.89 -12.51 8.38
CA ASP A 116 11.75 -13.45 9.09
C ASP A 116 11.02 -14.22 10.21
N ARG A 117 9.91 -13.67 10.72
CA ARG A 117 9.06 -14.31 11.71
C ARG A 117 8.07 -15.31 11.12
N LEU A 118 7.74 -15.19 9.84
CA LEU A 118 6.69 -15.97 9.19
C LEU A 118 7.24 -17.24 8.56
N ASP A 119 6.43 -18.30 8.52
CA ASP A 119 6.76 -19.52 7.80
C ASP A 119 6.36 -19.42 6.33
N ALA A 120 6.95 -20.27 5.49
CA ALA A 120 6.62 -20.31 4.08
C ALA A 120 5.13 -20.69 3.90
N GLY A 121 4.41 -19.87 3.13
CA GLY A 121 2.98 -20.07 2.88
C GLY A 121 2.05 -19.38 3.88
N ASP A 122 2.56 -18.69 4.90
CA ASP A 122 1.74 -17.85 5.77
C ASP A 122 1.09 -16.72 4.95
N ASP A 123 -0.21 -16.52 5.14
CA ASP A 123 -1.00 -15.51 4.43
C ASP A 123 -0.59 -14.08 4.77
N LEU A 124 0.06 -13.84 5.92
CA LEU A 124 0.65 -12.54 6.23
C LEU A 124 1.79 -12.16 5.27
N LEU A 125 2.43 -13.12 4.59
CA LEU A 125 3.39 -12.79 3.52
C LEU A 125 2.70 -12.05 2.36
N GLY A 126 1.47 -12.46 2.01
CA GLY A 126 0.67 -11.74 1.02
C GLY A 126 0.25 -10.34 1.49
N ARG A 127 0.13 -10.14 2.81
CA ARG A 127 -0.07 -8.80 3.41
C ARG A 127 1.19 -7.95 3.35
N VAL A 128 2.37 -8.53 3.58
CA VAL A 128 3.65 -7.83 3.36
C VAL A 128 3.75 -7.35 1.91
N SER A 129 3.48 -8.23 0.94
CA SER A 129 3.48 -7.87 -0.49
C SER A 129 2.54 -6.69 -0.77
N ARG A 130 1.33 -6.69 -0.18
CA ARG A 130 0.40 -5.56 -0.34
C ARG A 130 0.93 -4.28 0.24
N VAL A 131 1.46 -4.31 1.47
CA VAL A 131 2.00 -3.12 2.16
C VAL A 131 3.18 -2.51 1.39
N LEU A 132 4.03 -3.34 0.79
CA LEU A 132 5.15 -2.90 -0.05
C LEU A 132 4.68 -2.34 -1.40
N GLY A 133 3.68 -3.00 -2.01
CA GLY A 133 3.09 -2.60 -3.29
C GLY A 133 1.97 -1.57 -3.19
N GLU A 134 1.66 -1.08 -1.99
CA GLU A 134 0.61 -0.10 -1.71
C GLU A 134 1.02 1.23 -2.39
N ARG A 135 0.23 1.66 -3.38
CA ARG A 135 0.52 2.83 -4.19
C ARG A 135 -0.63 3.82 -4.06
N GLY A 136 -0.31 5.11 -3.99
CA GLY A 136 -1.31 6.16 -4.17
C GLY A 136 -1.91 6.15 -5.59
N ILE A 137 -2.63 7.22 -5.95
CA ILE A 137 -3.21 7.34 -7.30
C ILE A 137 -2.09 7.35 -8.34
N LEU A 138 -2.02 6.30 -9.16
CA LEU A 138 -1.13 6.24 -10.32
C LEU A 138 -1.77 7.03 -11.47
N THR A 139 -1.13 8.11 -11.92
CA THR A 139 -1.59 8.90 -13.06
C THR A 139 -0.85 8.47 -14.33
N GLY A 140 -1.57 8.14 -15.41
CA GLY A 140 -1.03 7.84 -16.74
C GLY A 140 -1.07 6.36 -17.14
N ASP A 141 -1.06 6.10 -18.46
CA ASP A 141 -1.27 4.77 -19.08
C ASP A 141 -0.20 3.73 -18.73
N TYR A 142 0.93 4.13 -18.13
CA TYR A 142 2.05 3.26 -17.75
C TYR A 142 2.35 3.23 -16.24
N GLY A 143 1.51 3.85 -15.41
CA GLY A 143 1.79 4.01 -13.98
C GLY A 143 1.95 2.67 -13.22
N SER A 144 1.29 1.60 -13.68
CA SER A 144 1.42 0.26 -13.11
C SER A 144 2.78 -0.37 -13.36
N VAL A 145 3.28 -0.32 -14.61
CA VAL A 145 4.57 -0.91 -15.01
C VAL A 145 5.75 -0.18 -14.40
N GLU A 146 5.70 1.15 -14.32
CA GLU A 146 6.75 1.94 -13.69
C GLU A 146 6.86 1.68 -12.19
N ALA A 147 5.70 1.61 -11.52
CA ALA A 147 5.68 1.29 -10.11
C ALA A 147 6.09 -0.17 -9.82
N ASP A 148 5.73 -1.12 -10.70
CA ASP A 148 6.22 -2.51 -10.64
C ASP A 148 7.75 -2.56 -10.78
N ARG A 149 8.33 -1.76 -11.69
CA ARG A 149 9.80 -1.67 -11.82
C ARG A 149 10.46 -1.10 -10.58
N ALA A 150 9.87 -0.07 -9.97
CA ALA A 150 10.39 0.54 -8.74
C ALA A 150 10.40 -0.45 -7.57
N GLU A 151 9.28 -1.13 -7.34
CA GLU A 151 9.15 -2.18 -6.31
C GLU A 151 10.14 -3.33 -6.56
N HIS A 152 10.25 -3.79 -7.80
CA HIS A 152 11.21 -4.82 -8.18
C HIS A 152 12.68 -4.42 -7.95
N ALA A 153 13.00 -3.13 -8.14
CA ALA A 153 14.34 -2.60 -7.88
C ALA A 153 14.62 -2.51 -6.37
N GLN A 154 13.64 -2.08 -5.57
CA GLN A 154 13.74 -2.01 -4.10
C GLN A 154 14.00 -3.39 -3.47
N LEU A 155 13.31 -4.43 -3.96
CA LEU A 155 13.52 -5.80 -3.50
C LEU A 155 14.88 -6.41 -3.92
N ALA A 156 15.66 -5.75 -4.78
CA ALA A 156 16.96 -6.27 -5.19
C ALA A 156 17.93 -6.36 -4.00
N ALA A 157 17.95 -5.35 -3.13
CA ALA A 157 18.81 -5.33 -1.94
C ALA A 157 18.46 -6.44 -0.93
N TRP A 158 17.22 -6.91 -0.93
CA TRP A 158 16.75 -7.95 0.00
C TRP A 158 17.29 -9.35 -0.37
N LEU A 159 17.79 -9.54 -1.59
CA LEU A 159 18.43 -10.78 -2.00
C LEU A 159 19.80 -11.01 -1.33
N ASP A 160 20.41 -9.94 -0.83
CA ASP A 160 21.69 -9.99 -0.11
C ASP A 160 21.51 -10.02 1.41
N ASP A 161 20.26 -10.01 1.91
CA ASP A 161 19.97 -10.07 3.34
C ASP A 161 20.50 -11.39 3.96
N PRO A 162 21.11 -11.38 5.15
CA PRO A 162 21.59 -12.60 5.80
C PRO A 162 20.46 -13.63 6.05
N ARG A 163 19.23 -13.18 6.31
CA ARG A 163 18.09 -14.01 6.67
C ARG A 163 17.56 -14.78 5.47
N ALA A 164 17.51 -16.10 5.59
CA ALA A 164 17.09 -16.99 4.50
C ALA A 164 15.62 -16.76 4.10
N LYS A 165 14.74 -16.49 5.07
CA LYS A 165 13.31 -16.22 4.84
C LYS A 165 13.10 -14.94 4.04
N VAL A 166 13.83 -13.87 4.37
CA VAL A 166 13.78 -12.58 3.64
C VAL A 166 14.24 -12.75 2.19
N LYS A 167 15.36 -13.44 1.96
CA LYS A 167 15.83 -13.74 0.59
C LYS A 167 14.83 -14.56 -0.22
N ALA A 168 14.24 -15.58 0.40
CA ALA A 168 13.25 -16.43 -0.25
C ALA A 168 12.01 -15.64 -0.66
N PHE A 169 11.50 -14.80 0.25
CA PHE A 169 10.39 -13.88 -0.02
C PHE A 169 10.73 -12.92 -1.17
N ALA A 170 11.86 -12.22 -1.11
CA ALA A 170 12.26 -11.25 -2.13
C ALA A 170 12.41 -11.90 -3.52
N LYS A 171 12.97 -13.12 -3.59
CA LYS A 171 13.09 -13.87 -4.85
C LYS A 171 11.72 -14.19 -5.45
N GLU A 172 10.80 -14.66 -4.63
CA GLU A 172 9.45 -15.03 -5.08
C GLU A 172 8.63 -13.80 -5.47
N GLU A 173 8.72 -12.72 -4.69
CA GLU A 173 8.01 -11.48 -4.95
C GLU A 173 8.48 -10.81 -6.24
N ARG A 174 9.80 -10.76 -6.48
CA ARG A 174 10.36 -10.27 -7.75
C ARG A 174 9.91 -11.11 -8.95
N ARG A 175 9.80 -12.42 -8.78
CA ARG A 175 9.26 -13.33 -9.82
C ARG A 175 7.80 -13.01 -10.12
N ARG A 176 6.98 -12.80 -9.08
CA ARG A 176 5.56 -12.41 -9.20
C ARG A 176 5.41 -11.09 -9.96
N ILE A 177 6.17 -10.06 -9.58
CA ILE A 177 6.14 -8.74 -10.23
C ILE A 177 6.57 -8.85 -11.70
N THR A 178 7.64 -9.58 -11.99
CA THR A 178 8.09 -9.79 -13.39
C THR A 178 7.01 -10.46 -14.24
N GLN A 179 6.28 -11.43 -13.67
CA GLN A 179 5.16 -12.09 -14.36
C GLN A 179 3.98 -11.15 -14.58
N SER A 180 3.66 -10.30 -13.60
CA SER A 180 2.65 -9.23 -13.73
C SER A 180 2.98 -8.28 -14.89
N MET A 181 4.20 -7.73 -14.89
CA MET A 181 4.68 -6.83 -15.95
C MET A 181 4.60 -7.46 -17.34
N ALA A 182 4.96 -8.75 -17.48
CA ALA A 182 4.89 -9.46 -18.76
C ALA A 182 3.45 -9.75 -19.22
N GLN A 183 2.49 -9.90 -18.30
CA GLN A 183 1.08 -10.00 -18.64
C GLN A 183 0.54 -8.64 -19.11
N GLU A 184 0.91 -7.57 -18.41
CA GLU A 184 0.46 -6.21 -18.74
C GLU A 184 0.97 -5.76 -20.11
N GLN A 185 2.26 -6.01 -20.42
CA GLN A 185 2.83 -5.71 -21.73
C GLN A 185 2.09 -6.46 -22.86
N ARG A 186 1.67 -7.70 -22.63
CA ARG A 186 0.92 -8.49 -23.62
C ARG A 186 -0.49 -7.93 -23.84
N ARG A 187 -1.18 -7.52 -22.77
CA ARG A 187 -2.49 -6.87 -22.87
C ARG A 187 -2.41 -5.58 -23.69
N ALA A 188 -1.49 -4.69 -23.34
CA ALA A 188 -1.32 -3.43 -24.06
C ALA A 188 -0.98 -3.64 -25.55
N THR A 189 -0.19 -4.66 -25.88
CA THR A 189 0.12 -4.98 -27.28
C THR A 189 -1.11 -5.47 -28.04
N GLY A 190 -1.92 -6.35 -27.44
CA GLY A 190 -3.16 -6.86 -28.04
C GLY A 190 -4.24 -5.78 -28.21
N GLU A 191 -4.32 -4.83 -27.27
CA GLU A 191 -5.23 -3.68 -27.38
C GLU A 191 -4.84 -2.75 -28.53
N ILE A 192 -3.53 -2.53 -28.76
CA ILE A 192 -3.04 -1.76 -29.91
C ILE A 192 -3.35 -2.47 -31.24
N GLU A 193 -3.24 -3.80 -31.28
CA GLU A 193 -3.58 -4.59 -32.47
C GLU A 193 -5.09 -4.51 -32.77
N HIS A 194 -5.96 -4.73 -31.78
CA HIS A 194 -7.40 -4.57 -31.93
C HIS A 194 -7.80 -3.13 -32.32
N MET A 195 -7.15 -2.12 -31.74
CA MET A 195 -7.40 -0.72 -32.10
C MET A 195 -6.98 -0.43 -33.56
N LYS A 196 -5.89 -1.02 -34.05
CA LYS A 196 -5.49 -0.87 -35.46
C LYS A 196 -6.48 -1.54 -36.42
N GLU A 197 -7.09 -2.66 -36.03
CA GLU A 197 -8.13 -3.33 -36.80
C GLU A 197 -9.42 -2.49 -36.84
N ASP A 198 -9.91 -2.04 -35.69
CA ASP A 198 -11.15 -1.25 -35.57
C ASP A 198 -11.03 0.13 -36.25
N TRP A 199 -9.92 0.84 -36.05
CA TRP A 199 -9.71 2.17 -36.63
C TRP A 199 -9.20 2.14 -38.07
N GLY A 200 -8.52 1.06 -38.47
CA GLY A 200 -8.13 0.80 -39.86
C GLY A 200 -9.32 0.49 -40.76
N GLU A 201 -10.30 -0.29 -40.29
CA GLU A 201 -11.55 -0.51 -41.03
C GLU A 201 -12.46 0.72 -41.08
N SER A 202 -12.48 1.52 -40.01
CA SER A 202 -13.31 2.72 -39.91
C SER A 202 -12.86 3.84 -40.85
N ALA A 203 -11.55 4.02 -41.05
CA ALA A 203 -10.99 5.01 -41.96
C ALA A 203 -11.19 4.64 -43.45
N VAL A 204 -11.30 3.35 -43.77
CA VAL A 204 -11.54 2.86 -45.14
C VAL A 204 -13.02 2.97 -45.53
N LYS A 205 -13.95 2.91 -44.56
CA LYS A 205 -15.40 3.05 -44.82
C LYS A 205 -15.89 4.51 -44.90
N ALA A 206 -15.05 5.50 -44.61
CA ALA A 206 -15.39 6.93 -44.66
C ALA A 206 -15.04 7.63 -45.99
N LYS A 207 -15.09 6.91 -47.13
CA LYS A 207 -15.08 7.57 -48.44
C LYS A 207 -16.02 6.88 -49.44
N PRO A 208 -17.24 7.41 -49.59
CA PRO A 208 -17.86 7.41 -50.91
C PRO A 208 -18.36 8.82 -51.32
N GLU A 209 -18.20 9.08 -52.62
CA GLU A 209 -18.96 10.02 -53.45
C GLU A 209 -18.85 11.53 -53.18
N GLN A 210 -17.82 12.15 -53.79
CA GLN A 210 -18.00 13.39 -54.53
C GLN A 210 -17.11 13.35 -55.78
N ASP A 211 -17.55 12.62 -56.82
CA ASP A 211 -17.03 12.74 -58.19
C ASP A 211 -18.04 12.11 -59.17
N ALA A 212 -19.24 12.69 -59.26
CA ALA A 212 -20.19 12.37 -60.32
C ALA A 212 -21.20 13.51 -60.55
N ALA A 213 -20.72 14.72 -60.87
CA ALA A 213 -21.56 15.76 -61.44
C ALA A 213 -20.76 16.65 -62.42
N THR A 214 -20.18 16.05 -63.44
CA THR A 214 -19.90 16.77 -64.69
C THR A 214 -19.96 15.81 -65.87
N ARG A 215 -21.14 15.66 -66.46
CA ARG A 215 -21.35 15.31 -67.88
C ARG A 215 -22.84 15.40 -68.22
N GLY A 216 -23.20 16.44 -68.97
CA GLY A 216 -24.20 16.38 -70.05
C GLY A 216 -25.63 16.78 -69.72
N ALA A 217 -25.96 18.06 -69.90
CA ALA A 217 -26.94 18.54 -70.89
C ALA A 217 -26.88 20.08 -70.95
#